data_AF-A0A817IU47-F1
#
_entry.id   AF-A0A817IU47-F1
#
_cell.length_a   1.000
_cell.length_b   1.000
_cell.length_c   1.000
_cell.angle_alpha   90.00
_cell.angle_beta   90.00
_cell.angle_gamma   90.00
#
_symmetry.space_group_name_H-M   'P 1'
#
loop_
_entity.id
_entity.type
_entity.pdbx_description
1 polymer ?
#
loop_
_entity_poly.entity_id
_entity_poly.type
_entity_poly.pdbx_seq_one_letter_code
_entity_poly.pdbx_strand_id
1 'polypeptide(L)'
;MCMSLYDTLVNCSIQKQPTIRDIEDTFNGNLCRCTGYRPILDGAKKSFAEKNVMDGLIVDFPKELGADYVPKAIYIRGTNIEFYRPLTLDHLFEIRKQYTYANQFYFIAGNTGENFDHTVHQHRYRCLIHLTQIPELQLLIEQSNGLLIGSCITLSHFKSYLEQDQEHQQLYKVLYEQLEFNASRQVQNQATVGGHVLNHSRKHTSDLLPILYVCQTKLRFIHLLNKDEIEIEIKDLNKTDINDLLLISVFIPFINADEYLQSYKQAHRRKHDTGIVTCAFRLKLDGNTRRIMLLQMAFGGFYNGVICIPEKTMNYVNGNDLEWTKTEIMQNVTSQLLTEIHLDQLSDGGRQEYR
;
A
#
# COMPACT_ATOMS: atom_id res chain seq x y z
N MET A 1 -10.63 -20.95 -3.87
CA MET A 1 -11.86 -21.19 -3.08
C MET A 1 -11.54 -22.06 -1.86
N CYS A 2 -11.36 -23.37 -1.99
CA CYS A 2 -11.14 -24.25 -0.84
C CYS A 2 -9.91 -23.84 0.00
N MET A 3 -8.77 -23.56 -0.63
CA MET A 3 -7.57 -23.14 0.10
C MET A 3 -7.72 -21.78 0.79
N SER A 4 -8.41 -20.82 0.17
CA SER A 4 -8.70 -19.53 0.81
C SER A 4 -9.57 -19.74 2.05
N LEU A 5 -10.61 -20.58 1.93
CA LEU A 5 -11.48 -20.92 3.05
C LEU A 5 -10.71 -21.63 4.15
N TYR A 6 -9.94 -22.66 3.81
CA TYR A 6 -9.09 -23.39 4.74
C TYR A 6 -8.15 -22.44 5.51
N ASP A 7 -7.44 -21.55 4.82
CA ASP A 7 -6.56 -20.55 5.45
C ASP A 7 -7.33 -19.64 6.43
N THR A 8 -8.50 -19.13 6.04
CA THR A 8 -9.34 -18.33 6.95
C THR A 8 -9.78 -19.14 8.16
N LEU A 9 -10.20 -20.40 7.98
CA LEU A 9 -10.66 -21.26 9.05
C LEU A 9 -9.54 -21.61 10.03
N VAL A 10 -8.35 -21.94 9.54
CA VAL A 10 -7.18 -22.19 10.40
C VAL A 10 -6.83 -20.94 11.22
N ASN A 11 -6.75 -19.78 10.59
CA ASN A 11 -6.47 -18.52 11.29
C ASN A 11 -7.53 -18.18 12.34
N CYS A 12 -8.81 -18.38 12.01
CA CYS A 12 -9.90 -18.16 12.96
C CYS A 12 -9.83 -19.17 14.11
N SER A 13 -9.62 -20.46 13.85
CA SER A 13 -9.60 -21.51 14.89
C SER A 13 -8.62 -21.23 16.04
N ILE A 14 -7.56 -20.45 15.79
CA ILE A 14 -6.58 -20.03 16.77
C ILE A 14 -7.07 -18.86 17.65
N GLN A 15 -7.91 -17.98 17.10
CA GLN A 15 -8.25 -16.68 17.70
C GLN A 15 -9.74 -16.51 18.07
N LYS A 16 -10.65 -16.92 17.17
CA LYS A 16 -12.09 -16.69 17.26
C LYS A 16 -12.90 -17.62 16.35
N GLN A 17 -14.20 -17.80 16.63
CA GLN A 17 -15.09 -18.43 15.66
C GLN A 17 -15.21 -17.55 14.39
N PRO A 18 -15.15 -18.12 13.16
CA PRO A 18 -15.33 -17.34 11.94
C PRO A 18 -16.72 -16.70 11.88
N THR A 19 -16.77 -15.41 11.56
CA THR A 19 -18.03 -14.71 11.29
C THR A 19 -18.46 -14.89 9.84
N ILE A 20 -19.73 -14.55 9.54
CA ILE A 20 -20.22 -14.48 8.15
C ILE A 20 -19.34 -13.56 7.30
N ARG A 21 -18.90 -12.42 7.87
CA ARG A 21 -18.03 -11.46 7.18
C ARG A 21 -16.65 -12.05 6.89
N ASP A 22 -16.03 -12.75 7.83
CA ASP A 22 -14.75 -13.43 7.60
C ASP A 22 -14.83 -14.42 6.41
N ILE A 23 -15.95 -15.15 6.29
CA ILE A 23 -16.20 -16.06 5.16
C ILE A 23 -16.42 -15.32 3.85
N GLU A 24 -17.19 -14.22 3.83
CA GLU A 24 -17.36 -13.42 2.61
C GLU A 24 -16.04 -12.84 2.14
N ASP A 25 -15.26 -12.28 3.07
CA ASP A 25 -14.00 -11.62 2.75
C ASP A 25 -12.90 -12.58 2.30
N THR A 26 -13.04 -13.87 2.59
CA THR A 26 -12.17 -14.93 2.10
C THR A 26 -12.15 -15.03 0.58
N PHE A 27 -13.31 -14.87 -0.06
CA PHE A 27 -13.49 -15.17 -1.49
C PHE A 27 -13.30 -13.96 -2.40
N ASN A 28 -13.11 -12.79 -1.81
CA ASN A 28 -12.74 -11.55 -2.47
C ASN A 28 -11.70 -11.79 -3.58
N GLY A 29 -10.60 -12.49 -3.30
CA GLY A 29 -9.54 -12.78 -4.27
C GLY A 29 -9.77 -13.95 -5.24
N ASN A 30 -10.94 -14.56 -5.27
CA ASN A 30 -11.17 -15.78 -6.02
C ASN A 30 -12.26 -15.56 -7.07
N LEU A 31 -11.96 -15.91 -8.33
CA LEU A 31 -12.93 -15.82 -9.41
C LEU A 31 -13.60 -17.17 -9.69
N CYS A 32 -14.93 -17.17 -9.81
CA CYS A 32 -15.71 -18.30 -10.30
C CYS A 32 -16.70 -17.84 -11.36
N ARG A 33 -16.63 -18.43 -12.55
CA ARG A 33 -17.49 -18.05 -13.68
C ARG A 33 -18.82 -18.83 -13.72
N CYS A 34 -18.86 -20.02 -13.13
CA CYS A 34 -19.97 -20.95 -13.30
C CYS A 34 -21.09 -20.81 -12.26
N THR A 35 -20.74 -20.60 -10.99
CA THR A 35 -21.70 -20.80 -9.88
C THR A 35 -22.44 -19.55 -9.45
N GLY A 36 -22.00 -18.37 -9.90
CA GLY A 36 -22.49 -17.09 -9.38
C GLY A 36 -22.23 -16.90 -7.87
N TYR A 37 -21.26 -17.62 -7.29
CA TYR A 37 -20.82 -17.61 -5.87
C TYR A 37 -21.84 -18.03 -4.81
N ARG A 38 -23.14 -17.82 -5.01
CA ARG A 38 -24.19 -18.12 -4.04
C ARG A 38 -24.07 -19.52 -3.41
N PRO A 39 -23.98 -20.63 -4.17
CA PRO A 39 -23.88 -21.95 -3.54
C PRO A 39 -22.58 -22.16 -2.74
N ILE A 40 -21.50 -21.47 -3.09
CA ILE A 40 -20.21 -21.54 -2.37
C ILE A 40 -20.34 -20.83 -1.02
N LEU A 41 -20.87 -19.61 -1.03
CA LEU A 41 -21.09 -18.81 0.18
C LEU A 41 -22.10 -19.46 1.12
N ASP A 42 -23.24 -19.93 0.58
CA ASP A 42 -24.28 -20.59 1.38
C ASP A 42 -23.73 -21.85 2.06
N GLY A 43 -22.96 -22.67 1.34
CA GLY A 43 -22.31 -23.85 1.89
C GLY A 43 -21.29 -23.51 2.99
N ALA A 44 -20.41 -22.54 2.74
CA ALA A 44 -19.38 -22.15 3.69
C ALA A 44 -19.98 -21.54 4.98
N LYS A 45 -20.92 -20.60 4.86
CA LYS A 45 -21.56 -19.94 6.01
C LYS A 45 -22.29 -20.93 6.92
N LYS A 46 -23.13 -21.78 6.33
CA LYS A 46 -23.88 -22.82 7.07
C LYS A 46 -22.97 -23.82 7.77
N SER A 47 -21.81 -24.11 7.18
CA SER A 47 -20.88 -25.12 7.71
C SER A 47 -19.98 -24.56 8.82
N PHE A 48 -19.56 -23.30 8.71
CA PHE A 48 -18.42 -22.79 9.49
C PHE A 48 -18.69 -21.52 10.30
N ALA A 49 -19.65 -20.68 9.90
CA ALA A 49 -20.04 -19.51 10.70
C ALA A 49 -21.24 -19.81 11.60
N GLU A 50 -22.20 -20.60 11.11
CA GLU A 50 -23.41 -20.96 11.87
C GLU A 50 -23.20 -22.18 12.79
N LYS A 51 -22.22 -23.03 12.49
CA LYS A 51 -21.86 -24.21 13.27
C LYS A 51 -20.40 -24.13 13.70
N ASN A 52 -20.12 -24.51 14.95
CA ASN A 52 -18.76 -24.54 15.47
C ASN A 52 -18.09 -25.88 15.12
N VAL A 53 -17.75 -26.07 13.83
CA VAL A 53 -17.09 -27.29 13.33
C VAL A 53 -15.66 -26.93 12.93
N MET A 54 -14.79 -26.76 13.94
CA MET A 54 -13.37 -26.47 13.74
C MET A 54 -12.44 -27.63 14.12
N ASP A 55 -13.00 -28.72 14.67
CA ASP A 55 -12.23 -29.88 15.12
C ASP A 55 -11.53 -30.58 13.94
N GLY A 56 -10.21 -30.79 14.06
CA GLY A 56 -9.41 -31.53 13.07
C GLY A 56 -8.96 -30.74 11.84
N LEU A 57 -9.18 -29.41 11.79
CA LEU A 57 -8.69 -28.55 10.70
C LEU A 57 -7.20 -28.20 10.81
N ILE A 58 -6.59 -28.34 11.99
CA ILE A 58 -5.21 -27.96 12.24
C ILE A 58 -4.31 -29.13 11.84
N VAL A 59 -3.54 -28.92 10.77
CA VAL A 59 -2.39 -29.78 10.47
C VAL A 59 -1.23 -29.31 11.33
N ASP A 60 -0.60 -30.24 12.05
CA ASP A 60 0.57 -29.94 12.87
C ASP A 60 1.66 -29.29 12.01
N PHE A 61 2.20 -28.19 12.50
CA PHE A 61 3.31 -27.52 11.83
C PHE A 61 4.54 -28.45 11.82
N PRO A 62 5.23 -28.63 10.67
CA PRO A 62 6.37 -29.54 10.58
C PRO A 62 7.44 -29.24 11.63
N LYS A 63 7.78 -30.23 12.45
CA LYS A 63 8.71 -30.06 13.57
C LYS A 63 10.11 -29.63 13.09
N GLU A 64 10.50 -30.04 11.90
CA GLU A 64 11.76 -29.70 11.23
C GLU A 64 11.88 -28.20 10.91
N LEU A 65 10.74 -27.50 10.81
CA LEU A 65 10.68 -26.05 10.53
C LEU A 65 10.37 -25.22 11.79
N GLY A 66 10.30 -25.87 12.95
CA GLY A 66 9.80 -25.30 14.21
C GLY A 66 10.60 -24.12 14.77
N ALA A 67 10.31 -23.74 16.02
CA ALA A 67 10.79 -22.52 16.67
C ALA A 67 12.32 -22.35 16.70
N ASP A 68 13.09 -23.44 16.61
CA ASP A 68 14.56 -23.42 16.59
C ASP A 68 15.14 -23.09 15.21
N TYR A 69 14.30 -22.84 14.20
CA TYR A 69 14.76 -22.45 12.88
C TYR A 69 15.49 -21.10 12.93
N VAL A 70 16.79 -21.13 12.64
CA VAL A 70 17.60 -19.92 12.45
C VAL A 70 17.65 -19.60 10.96
N PRO A 71 17.12 -18.43 10.52
CA PRO A 71 17.23 -17.99 9.14
C PRO A 71 18.68 -17.99 8.68
N LYS A 72 18.92 -18.53 7.49
CA LYS A 72 20.22 -18.49 6.81
C LYS A 72 20.16 -17.57 5.61
N ALA A 73 21.27 -16.88 5.39
CA ALA A 73 21.51 -16.19 4.14
C ALA A 73 21.50 -17.22 3.00
N ILE A 74 20.84 -16.88 1.88
CA ILE A 74 20.75 -17.76 0.72
C ILE A 74 21.44 -17.10 -0.47
N TYR A 75 22.21 -17.89 -1.20
CA TYR A 75 22.70 -17.57 -2.54
C TYR A 75 22.34 -18.74 -3.47
N ILE A 76 21.71 -18.45 -4.59
CA ILE A 76 21.40 -19.41 -5.64
C ILE A 76 21.89 -18.85 -6.96
N ARG A 77 22.75 -19.59 -7.64
CA ARG A 77 23.16 -19.28 -9.01
C ARG A 77 22.27 -20.03 -9.99
N GLY A 78 21.42 -19.29 -10.71
CA GLY A 78 20.75 -19.78 -11.91
C GLY A 78 21.62 -19.63 -13.15
N THR A 79 21.09 -20.03 -14.31
CA THR A 79 21.79 -19.93 -15.60
C THR A 79 22.08 -18.48 -16.00
N ASN A 80 21.09 -17.58 -15.83
CA ASN A 80 21.16 -16.18 -16.27
C ASN A 80 21.02 -15.17 -15.12
N ILE A 81 20.57 -15.62 -13.95
CA ILE A 81 20.18 -14.76 -12.83
C ILE A 81 20.71 -15.39 -11.54
N GLU A 82 21.30 -14.57 -10.69
CA GLU A 82 21.66 -14.91 -9.33
C GLU A 82 20.56 -14.44 -8.36
N PHE A 83 20.35 -15.18 -7.28
CA PHE A 83 19.39 -14.84 -6.24
C PHE A 83 20.08 -14.79 -4.89
N TYR A 84 19.89 -13.69 -4.17
CA TYR A 84 20.37 -13.50 -2.82
C TYR A 84 19.21 -13.27 -1.85
N ARG A 85 19.33 -13.78 -0.63
CA ARG A 85 18.50 -13.41 0.51
C ARG A 85 19.40 -13.04 1.68
N PRO A 86 19.82 -11.78 1.80
CA PRO A 86 20.60 -11.32 2.95
C PRO A 86 19.76 -11.35 4.24
N LEU A 87 20.45 -11.42 5.38
CA LEU A 87 19.85 -11.33 6.71
C LEU A 87 20.09 -9.97 7.39
N THR A 88 21.00 -9.17 6.85
CA THR A 88 21.42 -7.88 7.42
C THR A 88 21.66 -6.87 6.31
N LEU A 89 21.60 -5.58 6.65
CA LEU A 89 21.97 -4.50 5.75
C LEU A 89 23.44 -4.59 5.33
N ASP A 90 24.34 -4.98 6.23
CA ASP A 90 25.76 -5.15 5.89
C ASP A 90 25.99 -6.21 4.81
N HIS A 91 25.32 -7.36 4.92
CA HIS A 91 25.40 -8.38 3.88
C HIS A 91 24.82 -7.85 2.55
N LEU A 92 23.73 -7.08 2.60
CA LEU A 92 23.17 -6.42 1.42
C LEU A 92 24.17 -5.47 0.75
N PHE A 93 24.90 -4.66 1.53
CA PHE A 93 25.93 -3.76 1.00
C PHE A 93 27.07 -4.53 0.32
N GLU A 94 27.50 -5.67 0.89
CA GLU A 94 28.50 -6.52 0.25
C GLU A 94 28.01 -7.14 -1.06
N ILE A 95 26.72 -7.51 -1.15
CA ILE A 95 26.12 -7.97 -2.41
C ILE A 95 26.11 -6.83 -3.43
N ARG A 96 25.69 -5.61 -3.04
CA ARG A 96 25.65 -4.45 -3.94
C ARG A 96 27.00 -4.16 -4.59
N LYS A 97 28.12 -4.30 -3.87
CA LYS A 97 29.48 -4.05 -4.40
C LYS A 97 29.87 -4.95 -5.57
N GLN A 98 29.22 -6.10 -5.73
CA GLN A 98 29.49 -7.02 -6.83
C GLN A 98 28.91 -6.56 -8.18
N TYR A 99 28.02 -5.57 -8.15
CA TYR A 99 27.35 -5.05 -9.34
C TYR A 99 27.78 -3.59 -9.55
N THR A 100 28.19 -3.23 -10.76
CA THR A 100 28.67 -1.86 -11.05
C THR A 100 27.51 -0.87 -11.14
N TYR A 101 26.38 -1.29 -11.72
CA TYR A 101 25.26 -0.41 -12.04
C TYR A 101 23.98 -0.88 -11.34
N ALA A 102 23.17 0.09 -10.88
CA ALA A 102 21.88 -0.16 -10.23
C ALA A 102 20.91 -1.00 -11.07
N ASN A 103 20.97 -0.87 -12.40
CA ASN A 103 20.12 -1.63 -13.31
C ASN A 103 20.53 -3.12 -13.46
N GLN A 104 21.56 -3.59 -12.75
CA GLN A 104 21.98 -4.99 -12.78
C GLN A 104 21.32 -5.85 -11.71
N PHE A 105 20.70 -5.26 -10.68
CA PHE A 105 19.99 -5.99 -9.64
C PHE A 105 18.57 -5.47 -9.47
N TYR A 106 17.71 -6.28 -8.83
CA TYR A 106 16.34 -5.93 -8.51
C TYR A 106 15.97 -6.41 -7.12
N PHE A 107 15.33 -5.54 -6.34
CA PHE A 107 14.82 -5.88 -5.02
C PHE A 107 13.49 -6.62 -5.10
N ILE A 108 13.37 -7.70 -4.33
CA ILE A 108 12.15 -8.48 -4.21
C ILE A 108 11.73 -8.53 -2.75
N ALA A 109 10.43 -8.36 -2.53
CA ALA A 109 9.76 -8.76 -1.30
C ALA A 109 8.54 -9.61 -1.69
N GLY A 110 7.36 -9.00 -1.77
CA GLY A 110 6.12 -9.71 -2.11
C GLY A 110 6.01 -10.24 -3.55
N ASN A 111 6.83 -9.72 -4.47
CA ASN A 111 6.77 -10.04 -5.89
C ASN A 111 5.39 -9.86 -6.56
N THR A 112 4.55 -8.98 -6.02
CA THR A 112 3.20 -8.68 -6.53
C THR A 112 3.16 -7.43 -7.42
N GLY A 113 4.33 -6.87 -7.72
CA GLY A 113 4.45 -5.64 -8.49
C GLY A 113 4.51 -5.89 -9.99
N GLU A 114 3.76 -5.10 -10.77
CA GLU A 114 3.68 -5.21 -12.24
C GLU A 114 5.06 -5.15 -12.94
N ASN A 115 6.03 -4.45 -12.34
CA ASN A 115 7.35 -4.30 -12.95
C ASN A 115 8.12 -5.62 -13.07
N PHE A 116 7.84 -6.64 -12.24
CA PHE A 116 8.60 -7.88 -12.25
C PHE A 116 8.49 -8.65 -13.58
N ASP A 117 7.27 -8.88 -14.07
CA ASP A 117 7.04 -9.69 -15.28
C ASP A 117 7.68 -9.04 -16.52
N HIS A 118 7.56 -7.73 -16.69
CA HIS A 118 8.14 -7.07 -17.87
C HIS A 118 9.67 -6.95 -17.81
N THR A 119 10.27 -6.80 -16.62
CA THR A 119 11.72 -6.54 -16.50
C THR A 119 12.56 -7.80 -16.36
N VAL A 120 12.05 -8.85 -15.71
CA VAL A 120 12.77 -10.12 -15.55
C VAL A 120 12.70 -10.96 -16.83
N HIS A 121 11.56 -11.01 -17.52
CA HIS A 121 11.46 -11.71 -18.82
C HIS A 121 12.32 -11.05 -19.92
N GLN A 122 12.61 -9.75 -19.81
CA GLN A 122 13.51 -9.03 -20.71
C GLN A 122 15.01 -9.19 -20.33
N HIS A 123 15.36 -10.02 -19.35
CA HIS A 123 16.74 -10.25 -18.88
C HIS A 123 17.49 -8.97 -18.51
N ARG A 124 16.77 -7.95 -17.99
CA ARG A 124 17.37 -6.67 -17.66
C ARG A 124 18.30 -6.76 -16.43
N TYR A 125 18.00 -7.66 -15.51
CA TYR A 125 18.73 -7.86 -14.26
C TYR A 125 19.53 -9.16 -14.26
N ARG A 126 20.71 -9.11 -13.66
CA ARG A 126 21.58 -10.26 -13.41
C ARG A 126 21.40 -10.83 -12.00
N CYS A 127 20.77 -10.06 -11.11
CA CYS A 127 20.65 -10.39 -9.70
C CYS A 127 19.29 -10.02 -9.13
N LEU A 128 18.72 -10.91 -8.33
CA LEU A 128 17.53 -10.68 -7.53
C LEU A 128 17.90 -10.72 -6.06
N ILE A 129 17.45 -9.74 -5.29
CA ILE A 129 17.79 -9.61 -3.87
C ILE A 129 16.51 -9.57 -3.04
N HIS A 130 16.28 -10.61 -2.24
CA HIS A 130 15.09 -10.75 -1.41
C HIS A 130 15.28 -10.11 -0.03
N LEU A 131 14.45 -9.12 0.29
CA LEU A 131 14.67 -8.21 1.41
C LEU A 131 14.03 -8.65 2.73
N THR A 132 13.10 -9.61 2.71
CA THR A 132 12.19 -9.85 3.86
C THR A 132 12.85 -10.42 5.11
N GLN A 133 14.13 -10.77 5.08
CA GLN A 133 14.86 -11.30 6.25
C GLN A 133 15.72 -10.23 6.94
N ILE A 134 15.71 -8.98 6.44
CA ILE A 134 16.41 -7.85 7.07
C ILE A 134 15.49 -7.25 8.15
N PRO A 135 15.85 -7.31 9.44
CA PRO A 135 14.99 -6.87 10.54
C PRO A 135 14.55 -5.41 10.47
N GLU A 136 15.44 -4.52 10.03
CA GLU A 136 15.18 -3.07 9.95
C GLU A 136 14.03 -2.74 8.98
N LEU A 137 13.77 -3.61 8.00
CA LEU A 137 12.68 -3.44 7.02
C LEU A 137 11.35 -4.01 7.49
N GLN A 138 11.33 -4.72 8.62
CA GLN A 138 10.18 -5.44 9.18
C GLN A 138 9.63 -4.78 10.44
N LEU A 139 10.03 -3.54 10.73
CA LEU A 139 9.59 -2.80 11.91
C LEU A 139 8.20 -2.18 11.67
N LEU A 140 7.34 -2.20 12.67
CA LEU A 140 6.12 -1.41 12.70
C LEU A 140 6.01 -0.85 14.12
N ILE A 141 6.23 0.45 14.26
CA ILE A 141 6.42 1.11 15.55
C ILE A 141 5.61 2.38 15.58
N GLU A 142 4.73 2.48 16.58
CA GLU A 142 4.08 3.74 16.90
C GLU A 142 5.03 4.67 17.65
N GLN A 143 5.05 5.92 17.23
CA GLN A 143 5.79 7.00 17.86
C GLN A 143 4.82 8.08 18.31
N SER A 144 5.25 8.98 19.19
CA SER A 144 4.38 10.03 19.75
C SER A 144 3.76 10.98 18.71
N ASN A 145 4.32 11.05 17.51
CA ASN A 145 3.92 11.96 16.44
C ASN A 145 3.53 11.26 15.14
N GLY A 146 3.49 9.92 15.10
CA GLY A 146 3.13 9.19 13.89
C GLY A 146 3.50 7.71 13.93
N LEU A 147 3.26 7.04 12.81
CA LEU A 147 3.49 5.62 12.64
C LEU A 147 4.71 5.37 11.73
N LEU A 148 5.72 4.67 12.24
CA LEU A 148 6.89 4.23 11.48
C LEU A 148 6.69 2.81 10.96
N ILE A 149 6.74 2.64 9.65
CA ILE A 149 6.47 1.37 8.98
C ILE A 149 7.66 0.97 8.12
N GLY A 150 8.24 -0.19 8.37
CA GLY A 150 9.30 -0.80 7.59
C GLY A 150 8.83 -1.17 6.18
N SER A 151 9.73 -1.04 5.21
CA SER A 151 9.37 -1.19 3.79
C SER A 151 8.93 -2.61 3.39
N CYS A 152 9.28 -3.62 4.19
CA CYS A 152 8.91 -5.03 3.98
C CYS A 152 7.71 -5.50 4.80
N ILE A 153 7.09 -4.62 5.62
CA ILE A 153 5.80 -4.91 6.25
C ILE A 153 4.76 -5.20 5.16
N THR A 154 4.06 -6.33 5.28
CA THR A 154 2.99 -6.70 4.34
C THR A 154 1.77 -5.81 4.53
N LEU A 155 0.99 -5.60 3.46
CA LEU A 155 -0.25 -4.83 3.54
C LEU A 155 -1.27 -5.48 4.49
N SER A 156 -1.27 -6.81 4.60
CA SER A 156 -2.15 -7.50 5.55
C SER A 156 -1.73 -7.27 7.01
N HIS A 157 -0.43 -7.32 7.33
CA HIS A 157 0.05 -7.02 8.68
C HIS A 157 -0.23 -5.56 9.02
N PHE A 158 0.04 -4.64 8.10
CA PHE A 158 -0.29 -3.23 8.28
C PHE A 158 -1.79 -3.02 8.54
N LYS A 159 -2.65 -3.63 7.72
CA LYS A 159 -4.10 -3.54 7.91
C LYS A 159 -4.57 -4.09 9.26
N SER A 160 -4.05 -5.23 9.70
CA SER A 160 -4.39 -5.81 11.01
C SER A 160 -3.94 -4.93 12.17
N TYR A 161 -2.82 -4.22 12.04
CA TYR A 161 -2.39 -3.24 13.04
C TYR A 161 -3.38 -2.08 13.16
N LEU A 162 -3.83 -1.52 12.02
CA LEU A 162 -4.76 -0.40 11.98
C LEU A 162 -6.15 -0.71 12.59
N GLU A 163 -6.53 -1.98 12.66
CA GLU A 163 -7.82 -2.41 13.24
C GLU A 163 -7.83 -2.34 14.78
N GLN A 164 -6.66 -2.33 15.42
CA GLN A 164 -6.54 -2.53 16.87
C GLN A 164 -6.61 -1.25 17.70
N ASP A 165 -6.39 -0.08 17.09
CA ASP A 165 -6.24 1.18 17.82
C ASP A 165 -7.41 2.15 17.61
N GLN A 166 -7.87 2.71 18.73
CA GLN A 166 -8.95 3.67 18.81
C GLN A 166 -8.47 5.12 18.97
N GLU A 167 -7.21 5.37 19.33
CA GLU A 167 -6.69 6.71 19.60
C GLU A 167 -6.49 7.51 18.31
N HIS A 168 -5.88 6.89 17.29
CA HIS A 168 -5.61 7.52 16.00
C HIS A 168 -6.70 7.26 14.96
N GLN A 169 -7.94 7.16 15.45
CA GLN A 169 -9.12 6.67 14.74
C GLN A 169 -9.27 7.20 13.33
N GLN A 170 -9.05 8.49 13.07
CA GLN A 170 -9.29 9.05 11.76
C GLN A 170 -8.24 8.62 10.72
N LEU A 171 -6.95 8.72 11.05
CA LEU A 171 -5.88 8.28 10.15
C LEU A 171 -5.99 6.77 9.88
N TYR A 172 -6.13 5.99 10.95
CA TYR A 172 -6.15 4.53 10.85
C TYR A 172 -7.39 4.04 10.12
N LYS A 173 -8.56 4.64 10.36
CA LYS A 173 -9.77 4.34 9.61
C LYS A 173 -9.62 4.61 8.13
N VAL A 174 -9.08 5.76 7.73
CA VAL A 174 -8.90 6.11 6.31
C VAL A 174 -7.95 5.13 5.62
N LEU A 175 -6.82 4.80 6.26
CA LEU A 175 -5.88 3.81 5.74
C LEU A 175 -6.49 2.41 5.67
N TYR A 176 -7.20 1.97 6.71
CA TYR A 176 -7.86 0.67 6.79
C TYR A 176 -8.94 0.52 5.71
N GLU A 177 -9.82 1.51 5.57
CA GLU A 177 -10.87 1.53 4.55
C GLU A 177 -10.27 1.46 3.15
N GLN A 178 -9.17 2.18 2.90
CA GLN A 178 -8.49 2.11 1.62
C GLN A 178 -7.89 0.73 1.34
N LEU A 179 -7.26 0.10 2.35
CA LEU A 179 -6.70 -1.25 2.25
C LEU A 179 -7.79 -2.34 2.10
N GLU A 180 -8.99 -2.11 2.62
CA GLU A 180 -10.15 -3.00 2.46
C GLU A 180 -10.56 -3.15 0.97
N PHE A 181 -10.30 -2.13 0.16
CA PHE A 181 -10.56 -2.15 -1.29
C PHE A 181 -9.31 -2.45 -2.13
N ASN A 182 -8.14 -2.60 -1.50
CA ASN A 182 -6.88 -2.82 -2.19
C ASN A 182 -6.58 -4.31 -2.40
N ALA A 183 -6.63 -4.79 -3.64
CA ALA A 183 -6.28 -6.16 -4.00
C ALA A 183 -6.95 -7.24 -3.11
N SER A 184 -6.48 -8.48 -3.16
CA SER A 184 -7.01 -9.60 -2.37
C SER A 184 -6.16 -9.93 -1.17
N ARG A 185 -6.70 -10.68 -0.21
CA ARG A 185 -5.94 -11.17 0.95
C ARG A 185 -4.66 -11.89 0.53
N GLN A 186 -4.71 -12.70 -0.53
CA GLN A 186 -3.55 -13.40 -1.08
C GLN A 186 -2.46 -12.41 -1.54
N VAL A 187 -2.87 -11.34 -2.23
CA VAL A 187 -1.94 -10.28 -2.66
C VAL A 187 -1.46 -9.48 -1.46
N GLN A 188 -2.34 -9.04 -0.56
CA GLN A 188 -1.98 -8.25 0.63
C GLN A 188 -1.05 -9.01 1.59
N ASN A 189 -1.14 -10.34 1.65
CA ASN A 189 -0.25 -11.20 2.43
C ASN A 189 1.19 -11.23 1.88
N GLN A 190 1.42 -10.73 0.67
CA GLN A 190 2.74 -10.71 0.04
C GLN A 190 3.20 -9.27 -0.25
N ALA A 191 2.32 -8.45 -0.84
CA ALA A 191 2.56 -7.05 -1.14
C ALA A 191 3.02 -6.30 0.11
N THR A 192 4.09 -5.52 -0.02
CA THR A 192 4.66 -4.75 1.08
C THR A 192 4.35 -3.27 0.96
N VAL A 193 4.39 -2.54 2.07
CA VAL A 193 4.17 -1.08 2.10
C VAL A 193 5.20 -0.36 1.22
N GLY A 194 6.48 -0.70 1.36
CA GLY A 194 7.54 -0.09 0.53
C GLY A 194 7.41 -0.47 -0.95
N GLY A 195 7.04 -1.72 -1.24
CA GLY A 195 6.69 -2.15 -2.58
C GLY A 195 5.52 -1.33 -3.14
N HIS A 196 4.47 -1.09 -2.36
CA HIS A 196 3.32 -0.29 -2.79
C HIS A 196 3.68 1.20 -3.03
N VAL A 197 4.58 1.76 -2.23
CA VAL A 197 5.08 3.15 -2.38
C VAL A 197 5.95 3.29 -3.62
N LEU A 198 6.88 2.36 -3.87
CA LEU A 198 7.87 2.47 -4.95
C LEU A 198 7.40 1.83 -6.28
N ASN A 199 6.57 0.79 -6.23
CA ASN A 199 6.08 0.09 -7.42
C ASN A 199 4.88 0.81 -8.02
N HIS A 200 5.09 2.08 -8.35
CA HIS A 200 4.12 2.87 -9.05
C HIS A 200 4.46 2.92 -10.55
N SER A 201 3.79 2.08 -11.34
CA SER A 201 3.88 2.25 -12.79
C SER A 201 3.08 3.50 -13.18
N ARG A 202 3.53 4.23 -14.21
CA ARG A 202 2.77 5.37 -14.77
C ARG A 202 1.37 4.97 -15.30
N LYS A 203 1.05 3.67 -15.30
CA LYS A 203 -0.17 3.10 -15.86
C LYS A 203 -1.27 2.82 -14.84
N HIS A 204 -0.93 2.67 -13.55
CA HIS A 204 -1.92 2.30 -12.52
C HIS A 204 -1.94 3.27 -11.35
N THR A 205 -3.11 3.38 -10.75
CA THR A 205 -3.37 4.19 -9.57
C THR A 205 -2.93 3.46 -8.31
N SER A 206 -2.19 4.16 -7.45
CA SER A 206 -1.96 3.69 -6.09
C SER A 206 -3.13 4.14 -5.21
N ASP A 207 -3.63 3.20 -4.42
CA ASP A 207 -4.66 3.45 -3.44
C ASP A 207 -4.11 4.21 -2.21
N LEU A 208 -2.84 4.00 -1.84
CA LEU A 208 -2.24 4.61 -0.65
C LEU A 208 -1.53 5.94 -0.91
N LEU A 209 -0.90 6.13 -2.08
CA LEU A 209 -0.08 7.32 -2.34
C LEU A 209 -0.83 8.64 -2.17
N PRO A 210 -2.11 8.81 -2.58
CA PRO A 210 -2.85 10.02 -2.29
C PRO A 210 -2.94 10.33 -0.79
N ILE A 211 -3.21 9.32 0.03
CA ILE A 211 -3.30 9.46 1.49
C ILE A 211 -1.94 9.84 2.07
N LEU A 212 -0.89 9.12 1.67
CA LEU A 212 0.47 9.39 2.14
C LEU A 212 0.92 10.81 1.74
N TYR A 213 0.52 11.29 0.57
CA TYR A 213 0.81 12.64 0.12
C TYR A 213 0.17 13.69 1.02
N VAL A 214 -1.15 13.63 1.23
CA VAL A 214 -1.85 14.65 2.05
C VAL A 214 -1.46 14.58 3.53
N CYS A 215 -0.99 13.43 4.00
CA CYS A 215 -0.41 13.27 5.35
C CYS A 215 1.02 13.79 5.47
N GLN A 216 1.65 14.23 4.38
CA GLN A 216 3.06 14.69 4.34
C GLN A 216 4.02 13.61 4.85
N THR A 217 3.77 12.37 4.43
CA THR A 217 4.57 11.20 4.78
C THR A 217 6.04 11.41 4.43
N LYS A 218 6.91 10.95 5.33
CA LYS A 218 8.36 10.95 5.16
C LYS A 218 8.85 9.57 4.77
N LEU A 219 9.82 9.52 3.87
CA LEU A 219 10.44 8.31 3.37
C LEU A 219 11.92 8.31 3.76
N ARG A 220 12.35 7.28 4.48
CA ARG A 220 13.74 7.12 4.90
C ARG A 220 14.44 6.10 4.02
N PHE A 221 15.47 6.54 3.32
CA PHE A 221 16.31 5.75 2.45
C PHE A 221 17.71 5.58 3.05
N ILE A 222 18.37 4.51 2.65
CA ILE A 222 19.81 4.34 2.84
C ILE A 222 20.48 4.12 1.48
N HIS A 223 21.60 4.78 1.25
CA HIS A 223 22.34 4.65 0.00
C HIS A 223 23.27 3.43 0.05
N LEU A 224 23.17 2.56 -0.96
CA LEU A 224 23.72 1.21 -0.91
C LEU A 224 25.26 1.15 -1.03
N LEU A 225 25.93 2.23 -1.44
CA LEU A 225 27.39 2.28 -1.63
C LEU A 225 28.16 2.92 -0.46
N ASN A 226 27.70 4.08 0.02
CA ASN A 226 28.33 4.87 1.09
C ASN A 226 27.63 4.70 2.44
N LYS A 227 26.44 4.07 2.49
CA LYS A 227 25.61 3.86 3.68
C LYS A 227 25.01 5.13 4.28
N ASP A 228 25.02 6.24 3.55
CA ASP A 228 24.41 7.49 4.01
C ASP A 228 22.88 7.37 4.04
N GLU A 229 22.26 7.88 5.10
CA GLU A 229 20.81 7.96 5.22
C GLU A 229 20.27 9.27 4.64
N ILE A 230 19.12 9.18 3.97
CA ILE A 230 18.43 10.33 3.39
C ILE A 230 16.96 10.22 3.77
N GLU A 231 16.39 11.31 4.29
CA GLU A 231 14.95 11.45 4.50
C GLU A 231 14.40 12.45 3.48
N ILE A 232 13.32 12.06 2.78
CA ILE A 232 12.59 12.95 1.88
C ILE A 232 11.11 12.94 2.23
N GLU A 233 10.40 14.02 1.91
CA GLU A 233 8.94 13.99 1.87
C GLU A 233 8.47 13.26 0.61
N ILE A 234 7.33 12.58 0.69
CA ILE A 234 6.76 11.82 -0.44
C ILE A 234 6.52 12.67 -1.70
N LYS A 235 6.30 13.98 -1.54
CA LYS A 235 6.15 14.93 -2.66
C LYS A 235 7.40 15.04 -3.53
N ASP A 236 8.57 14.74 -2.97
CA ASP A 236 9.86 14.83 -3.64
C ASP A 236 10.35 13.47 -4.16
N LEU A 237 9.57 12.38 -3.96
CA LEU A 237 9.91 11.04 -4.44
C LEU A 237 10.14 11.03 -5.96
N ASN A 238 9.27 11.67 -6.75
CA ASN A 238 9.40 11.73 -8.21
C ASN A 238 10.60 12.59 -8.69
N LYS A 239 11.17 13.43 -7.81
CA LYS A 239 12.33 14.28 -8.10
C LYS A 239 13.64 13.64 -7.62
N THR A 240 13.57 12.55 -6.87
CA THR A 240 14.71 11.89 -6.24
C THR A 240 15.16 10.72 -7.09
N ASP A 241 16.46 10.65 -7.41
CA ASP A 241 17.03 9.45 -8.03
C ASP A 241 17.20 8.37 -6.96
N ILE A 242 16.38 7.32 -7.06
CA ILE A 242 16.33 6.21 -6.11
C ILE A 242 17.12 4.97 -6.58
N ASN A 243 17.85 5.04 -7.69
CA ASN A 243 18.49 3.85 -8.30
C ASN A 243 19.44 3.09 -7.33
N ASP A 244 20.17 3.82 -6.49
CA ASP A 244 21.09 3.24 -5.48
C ASP A 244 20.60 3.43 -4.04
N LEU A 245 19.30 3.71 -3.88
CA LEU A 245 18.66 3.90 -2.59
C LEU A 245 17.78 2.71 -2.23
N LEU A 246 17.90 2.24 -1.00
CA LEU A 246 16.96 1.30 -0.40
C LEU A 246 16.00 2.05 0.52
N LEU A 247 14.70 1.94 0.27
CA LEU A 247 13.69 2.43 1.20
C LEU A 247 13.70 1.55 2.46
N ILE A 248 14.06 2.13 3.59
CA ILE A 248 14.04 1.44 4.89
C ILE A 248 12.64 1.52 5.50
N SER A 249 12.07 2.73 5.57
CA SER A 249 10.82 2.97 6.28
C SER A 249 10.00 4.13 5.71
N VAL A 250 8.70 4.05 5.96
CA VAL A 250 7.67 5.05 5.65
C VAL A 250 7.13 5.56 6.98
N PHE A 251 7.25 6.86 7.25
CA PHE A 251 6.75 7.50 8.46
C PHE A 251 5.52 8.35 8.12
N ILE A 252 4.37 7.99 8.69
CA ILE A 252 3.08 8.68 8.49
C ILE A 252 2.78 9.50 9.75
N PRO A 253 2.83 10.85 9.69
CA PRO A 253 2.48 11.69 10.82
C PRO A 253 1.02 11.48 11.26
N PHE A 254 0.77 11.59 12.56
CA PHE A 254 -0.60 11.71 13.05
C PHE A 254 -1.23 13.04 12.62
N ILE A 255 -2.54 13.00 12.41
CA ILE A 255 -3.35 14.18 12.12
C ILE A 255 -3.94 14.73 13.42
N ASN A 256 -4.03 16.05 13.51
CA ASN A 256 -4.52 16.72 14.70
C ASN A 256 -6.05 16.58 14.81
N ALA A 257 -6.58 16.74 16.03
CA ALA A 257 -8.03 16.63 16.27
C ALA A 257 -8.86 17.73 15.58
N ASP A 258 -8.23 18.84 15.17
CA ASP A 258 -8.85 19.94 14.41
C ASP A 258 -8.70 19.78 12.89
N GLU A 259 -8.20 18.63 12.45
CA GLU A 259 -8.04 18.27 11.05
C GLU A 259 -9.02 17.18 10.63
N TYR A 260 -9.29 17.15 9.33
CA TYR A 260 -10.17 16.21 8.68
C TYR A 260 -9.44 15.51 7.54
N LEU A 261 -9.27 14.20 7.64
CA LEU A 261 -8.73 13.35 6.59
C LEU A 261 -9.84 12.47 6.01
N GLN A 262 -9.92 12.41 4.68
CA GLN A 262 -10.84 11.54 3.96
C GLN A 262 -10.22 11.07 2.65
N SER A 263 -10.45 9.81 2.28
CA SER A 263 -10.08 9.27 0.97
C SER A 263 -11.26 8.67 0.24
N TYR A 264 -11.13 8.57 -1.08
CA TYR A 264 -12.11 7.96 -1.97
C TYR A 264 -11.44 7.15 -3.08
N LYS A 265 -12.13 6.10 -3.51
CA LYS A 265 -11.75 5.24 -4.64
C LYS A 265 -12.96 4.95 -5.50
N GLN A 266 -12.84 5.20 -6.80
CA GLN A 266 -13.79 4.76 -7.80
C GLN A 266 -13.13 3.72 -8.70
N ALA A 267 -13.78 2.58 -8.90
CA ALA A 267 -13.29 1.49 -9.76
C ALA A 267 -14.47 0.80 -10.49
N HIS A 268 -14.23 -0.19 -11.34
CA HIS A 268 -15.31 -0.94 -12.00
C HIS A 268 -16.04 -1.88 -11.05
N ARG A 269 -15.32 -2.37 -10.05
CA ARG A 269 -15.85 -3.24 -9.01
C ARG A 269 -15.32 -2.78 -7.67
N ARG A 270 -16.11 -3.02 -6.62
CA ARG A 270 -15.82 -2.52 -5.26
C ARG A 270 -14.48 -3.03 -4.70
N LYS A 271 -14.11 -4.29 -4.96
CA LYS A 271 -12.88 -4.93 -4.49
C LYS A 271 -12.11 -5.55 -5.66
N HIS A 272 -10.78 -5.71 -5.52
CA HIS A 272 -9.86 -6.30 -6.52
C HIS A 272 -9.75 -5.54 -7.84
N ASP A 273 -9.83 -4.23 -7.80
CA ASP A 273 -9.68 -3.44 -9.02
C ASP A 273 -8.75 -2.27 -8.81
N THR A 274 -8.07 -1.91 -9.89
CA THR A 274 -7.31 -0.66 -9.91
C THR A 274 -8.31 0.50 -9.91
N GLY A 275 -7.99 1.57 -9.18
CA GLY A 275 -8.85 2.75 -9.16
C GLY A 275 -8.86 3.39 -10.55
N ILE A 276 -10.04 3.74 -11.04
CA ILE A 276 -10.22 4.67 -12.15
C ILE A 276 -9.75 6.05 -11.69
N VAL A 277 -10.26 6.49 -10.53
CA VAL A 277 -9.78 7.65 -9.78
C VAL A 277 -9.65 7.26 -8.31
N THR A 278 -8.58 7.70 -7.69
CA THR A 278 -8.40 7.67 -6.23
C THR A 278 -8.08 9.08 -5.78
N CYS A 279 -8.50 9.47 -4.58
CA CYS A 279 -8.12 10.76 -4.04
C CYS A 279 -8.10 10.76 -2.53
N ALA A 280 -7.38 11.72 -1.97
CA ALA A 280 -7.38 12.01 -0.55
C ALA A 280 -7.39 13.51 -0.32
N PHE A 281 -8.00 13.92 0.78
CA PHE A 281 -8.15 15.29 1.23
C PHE A 281 -7.77 15.37 2.70
N ARG A 282 -6.91 16.33 3.06
CA ARG A 282 -6.67 16.74 4.45
C ARG A 282 -7.01 18.20 4.60
N LEU A 283 -7.93 18.50 5.51
CA LEU A 283 -8.49 19.83 5.73
C LEU A 283 -8.28 20.22 7.18
N LYS A 284 -7.78 21.42 7.45
CA LYS A 284 -7.77 22.04 8.78
C LYS A 284 -8.71 23.22 8.80
N LEU A 285 -9.60 23.26 9.78
CA LEU A 285 -10.53 24.37 9.95
C LEU A 285 -10.23 25.14 11.23
N ASP A 286 -10.43 26.45 11.19
CA ASP A 286 -10.54 27.23 12.42
C ASP A 286 -11.85 26.85 13.13
N GLY A 287 -11.73 26.38 14.37
CA GLY A 287 -12.83 25.80 15.14
C GLY A 287 -13.98 26.77 15.44
N ASN A 288 -13.74 28.08 15.37
CA ASN A 288 -14.75 29.09 15.67
C ASN A 288 -15.39 29.66 14.41
N THR A 289 -14.61 29.83 13.35
CA THR A 289 -15.00 30.61 12.16
C THR A 289 -15.24 29.75 10.93
N ARG A 290 -14.93 28.44 10.98
CA ARG A 290 -14.96 27.53 9.82
C ARG A 290 -14.07 28.00 8.66
N ARG A 291 -13.09 28.86 8.94
CA ARG A 291 -12.09 29.28 7.96
C ARG A 291 -11.15 28.12 7.64
N ILE A 292 -10.78 28.02 6.37
CA ILE A 292 -9.86 26.97 5.91
C ILE A 292 -8.44 27.41 6.23
N MET A 293 -7.79 26.70 7.15
CA MET A 293 -6.40 26.97 7.53
C MET A 293 -5.41 26.17 6.68
N LEU A 294 -5.83 24.99 6.23
CA LEU A 294 -5.04 24.11 5.38
C LEU A 294 -5.97 23.23 4.56
N LEU A 295 -5.67 23.08 3.28
CA LEU A 295 -6.23 22.09 2.38
C LEU A 295 -5.08 21.43 1.62
N GLN A 296 -4.97 20.12 1.77
CA GLN A 296 -4.11 19.24 0.99
C GLN A 296 -4.99 18.28 0.19
N MET A 297 -4.63 18.07 -1.07
CA MET A 297 -5.37 17.24 -2.00
C MET A 297 -4.41 16.48 -2.90
N ALA A 298 -4.70 15.21 -3.14
CA ALA A 298 -3.95 14.39 -4.08
C ALA A 298 -4.89 13.44 -4.80
N PHE A 299 -4.62 13.18 -6.08
CA PHE A 299 -5.44 12.34 -6.94
C PHE A 299 -4.59 11.30 -7.66
N GLY A 300 -4.99 10.03 -7.66
CA GLY A 300 -4.47 9.03 -8.59
C GLY A 300 -5.45 8.85 -9.77
N GLY A 301 -4.93 8.53 -10.95
CA GLY A 301 -5.75 8.22 -12.13
C GLY A 301 -5.83 9.34 -13.16
N PHE A 302 -5.09 10.42 -12.93
CA PHE A 302 -4.91 11.54 -13.85
C PHE A 302 -3.53 11.50 -14.52
N TYR A 303 -3.43 12.02 -15.76
CA TYR A 303 -2.25 11.86 -16.63
C TYR A 303 -1.01 12.61 -16.10
N ASN A 304 0.19 12.21 -16.57
CA ASN A 304 1.53 12.74 -16.23
C ASN A 304 2.13 12.39 -14.85
N GLY A 305 1.61 11.38 -14.17
CA GLY A 305 2.24 10.93 -12.93
C GLY A 305 1.44 9.84 -12.27
N VAL A 306 2.01 9.35 -11.17
CA VAL A 306 1.39 8.35 -10.31
C VAL A 306 0.31 8.99 -9.44
N ILE A 307 0.55 10.25 -9.07
CA ILE A 307 -0.35 11.14 -8.36
C ILE A 307 -0.34 12.50 -9.07
N CYS A 308 -1.52 13.08 -9.22
CA CYS A 308 -1.77 14.44 -9.66
C CYS A 308 -2.01 15.31 -8.43
N ILE A 309 -1.25 16.39 -8.34
CA ILE A 309 -1.26 17.33 -7.23
C ILE A 309 -1.72 18.68 -7.77
N PRO A 310 -2.93 19.15 -7.43
CA PRO A 310 -3.44 20.44 -7.89
C PRO A 310 -2.86 21.59 -7.04
N GLU A 311 -1.57 21.87 -7.22
CA GLU A 311 -0.84 22.88 -6.45
C GLU A 311 -1.45 24.27 -6.60
N LYS A 312 -1.92 24.68 -7.78
CA LYS A 312 -2.51 26.01 -7.99
C LYS A 312 -3.80 26.16 -7.19
N THR A 313 -4.64 25.14 -7.19
CA THR A 313 -5.90 25.10 -6.43
C THR A 313 -5.62 25.11 -4.93
N MET A 314 -4.69 24.27 -4.45
CA MET A 314 -4.30 24.27 -3.04
C MET A 314 -3.68 25.60 -2.60
N ASN A 315 -2.82 26.21 -3.42
CA ASN A 315 -2.22 27.51 -3.12
C ASN A 315 -3.26 28.63 -3.10
N TYR A 316 -4.27 28.57 -3.96
CA TYR A 316 -5.40 29.51 -3.89
C TYR A 316 -6.16 29.35 -2.57
N VAL A 317 -6.55 28.12 -2.19
CA VAL A 317 -7.31 27.91 -0.96
C VAL A 317 -6.50 28.29 0.27
N ASN A 318 -5.24 27.86 0.34
CA ASN A 318 -4.37 28.09 1.50
C ASN A 318 -3.85 29.53 1.58
N GLY A 319 -3.84 30.25 0.46
CA GLY A 319 -3.38 31.64 0.37
C GLY A 319 -4.48 32.68 0.55
N ASN A 320 -5.75 32.27 0.60
CA ASN A 320 -6.91 33.16 0.75
C ASN A 320 -7.69 32.84 2.02
N ASP A 321 -8.30 33.86 2.62
CA ASP A 321 -9.16 33.71 3.80
C ASP A 321 -10.56 33.19 3.39
N LEU A 322 -10.65 31.90 3.10
CA LEU A 322 -11.88 31.24 2.63
C LEU A 322 -12.63 30.59 3.78
N GLU A 323 -13.95 30.71 3.79
CA GLU A 323 -14.83 30.01 4.73
C GLU A 323 -15.34 28.69 4.11
N TRP A 324 -15.39 27.62 4.90
CA TRP A 324 -15.95 26.33 4.50
C TRP A 324 -17.47 26.41 4.29
N THR A 325 -17.88 26.92 3.14
CA THR A 325 -19.28 27.04 2.72
C THR A 325 -19.51 26.27 1.42
N LYS A 326 -20.76 25.85 1.19
CA LYS A 326 -21.12 25.16 -0.05
C LYS A 326 -20.79 25.98 -1.29
N THR A 327 -21.03 27.29 -1.25
CA THR A 327 -20.76 28.20 -2.36
C THR A 327 -19.27 28.24 -2.67
N GLU A 328 -18.43 28.49 -1.68
CA GLU A 328 -16.98 28.61 -1.87
C GLU A 328 -16.37 27.32 -2.42
N ILE A 329 -16.72 26.18 -1.82
CA ILE A 329 -16.17 24.89 -2.21
C ILE A 329 -16.69 24.43 -3.58
N MET A 330 -18.01 24.46 -3.80
CA MET A 330 -18.61 23.90 -5.02
C MET A 330 -18.47 24.81 -6.25
N GLN A 331 -18.37 26.12 -6.06
CA GLN A 331 -18.26 27.06 -7.19
C GLN A 331 -16.81 27.45 -7.42
N ASN A 332 -16.12 28.00 -6.42
CA ASN A 332 -14.80 28.59 -6.63
C ASN A 332 -13.71 27.51 -6.65
N VAL A 333 -13.58 26.74 -5.58
CA VAL A 333 -12.53 25.71 -5.46
C VAL A 333 -12.68 24.63 -6.52
N THR A 334 -13.92 24.17 -6.77
CA THR A 334 -14.18 23.13 -7.78
C THR A 334 -13.96 23.64 -9.20
N SER A 335 -14.35 24.90 -9.51
CA SER A 335 -14.05 25.48 -10.83
C SER A 335 -12.54 25.58 -11.06
N GLN A 336 -11.77 26.00 -10.04
CA GLN A 336 -10.32 26.07 -10.18
C GLN A 336 -9.68 24.68 -10.32
N LEU A 337 -10.15 23.71 -9.54
CA LEU A 337 -9.71 22.31 -9.66
C LEU A 337 -9.91 21.78 -11.08
N LEU A 338 -11.08 22.04 -11.68
CA LEU A 338 -11.41 21.61 -13.05
C LEU A 338 -10.55 22.31 -14.12
N THR A 339 -10.06 23.52 -13.86
CA THR A 339 -9.10 24.18 -14.76
C THR A 339 -7.68 23.63 -14.65
N GLU A 340 -7.32 23.03 -13.51
CA GLU A 340 -5.98 22.51 -13.25
C GLU A 340 -5.86 21.02 -13.59
N ILE A 341 -6.86 20.23 -13.20
CA ILE A 341 -6.93 18.80 -13.48
C ILE A 341 -7.62 18.62 -14.83
N HIS A 342 -6.81 18.56 -15.89
CA HIS A 342 -7.31 18.30 -17.25
C HIS A 342 -6.79 16.96 -17.78
N LEU A 343 -7.69 16.19 -18.38
CA LEU A 343 -7.36 14.97 -19.11
C LEU A 343 -7.49 15.23 -20.60
N ASP A 344 -6.37 15.16 -21.31
CA ASP A 344 -6.37 15.20 -22.77
C ASP A 344 -7.13 13.99 -23.34
N GLN A 345 -7.74 14.12 -24.52
CA GLN A 345 -8.39 13.03 -25.25
C GLN A 345 -7.43 11.86 -25.52
N LEU A 346 -6.13 12.15 -25.62
CA LEU A 346 -5.06 11.16 -25.78
C LEU A 346 -4.62 10.49 -24.47
N SER A 347 -5.22 10.84 -23.33
CA SER A 347 -4.88 10.23 -22.04
C SER A 347 -5.20 8.75 -22.01
N ASP A 348 -4.22 7.93 -21.60
CA ASP A 348 -4.41 6.50 -21.37
C ASP A 348 -5.56 6.23 -20.39
N GLY A 349 -6.27 5.11 -20.60
CA GLY A 349 -7.40 4.67 -19.79
C GLY A 349 -8.78 5.21 -20.19
N GLY A 350 -8.87 6.24 -21.04
CA GLY A 350 -10.14 6.82 -21.54
C GLY A 350 -11.03 7.43 -20.45
N ARG A 351 -12.33 7.58 -20.69
CA ARG A 351 -13.32 8.05 -19.69
C ARG A 351 -13.03 9.44 -19.11
N GLN A 352 -12.58 10.36 -19.94
CA GLN A 352 -12.17 11.70 -19.52
C GLN A 352 -13.30 12.50 -18.85
N GLU A 353 -14.55 12.32 -19.29
CA GLU A 353 -15.70 13.00 -18.66
C GLU A 353 -16.17 12.34 -17.36
N TYR A 354 -15.86 11.05 -17.17
CA TYR A 354 -16.25 10.29 -15.98
C TYR A 354 -15.21 10.37 -14.86
N ARG A 355 -13.94 10.52 -15.23
CA ARG A 355 -12.84 10.86 -14.33
C ARG A 355 -12.93 12.33 -13.96
#